data_AF-A0A7V5BSS2-F1
#
_entry.id   AF-A0A7V5BSS2-F1
#
_cell.length_a   1.000
_cell.length_b   1.000
_cell.length_c   1.000
_cell.angle_alpha   90.00
_cell.angle_beta   90.00
_cell.angle_gamma   90.00
#
_symmetry.space_group_name_H-M   'P 1'
#
loop_
_entity.id
_entity.type
_entity.pdbx_description
1 polymer ?
#
loop_
_entity_poly.entity_id
_entity_poly.type
_entity_poly.pdbx_seq_one_letter_code
_entity_poly.pdbx_strand_id
1 'polypeptide(L)'
;MNPRLLLLILLLIPLLLVGCGQQGAIVTWETASEVDTAGFNLYRSESPDGPWEKINDSLIPPSEDPVRGGKYTFRDASAEPGKTYYYQLEEVELSGKTTRFPPIRLETSTAFPSWPWWVAGVILAIGAGWLLGSLFRKKS
;
A
#
# COMPACT_ATOMS: atom_id res chain seq x y z
N MET A 1 13.69 6.57 38.40
CA MET A 1 13.36 5.80 37.18
C MET A 1 14.26 4.57 37.14
N ASN A 2 13.72 3.35 37.07
CA ASN A 2 14.54 2.13 37.15
C ASN A 2 15.27 1.86 35.82
N PRO A 3 16.60 1.74 35.80
CA PRO A 3 17.38 1.56 34.56
C PRO A 3 17.05 0.25 33.84
N ARG A 4 16.56 -0.75 34.57
CA ARG A 4 16.08 -2.03 34.02
C ARG A 4 14.76 -1.92 33.25
N LEU A 5 13.91 -0.95 33.60
CA LEU A 5 12.63 -0.70 32.91
C LEU A 5 12.84 0.06 31.60
N LEU A 6 13.82 0.98 31.56
CA LEU A 6 14.24 1.67 30.33
C LEU A 6 14.79 0.70 29.27
N LEU A 7 15.51 -0.34 29.71
CA LEU A 7 16.13 -1.34 28.84
C LEU A 7 15.10 -2.21 28.09
N LEU A 8 14.01 -2.58 28.76
CA LEU A 8 12.89 -3.33 28.17
C LEU A 8 12.11 -2.51 27.15
N ILE A 9 11.90 -1.22 27.43
CA ILE A 9 11.22 -0.28 26.53
C ILE A 9 12.06 -0.06 25.26
N LEU A 10 13.39 0.10 25.39
CA LEU A 10 14.30 0.28 24.24
C LEU A 10 14.47 -0.98 23.36
N LEU A 11 14.26 -2.19 23.91
CA LEU A 11 14.31 -3.44 23.14
C LEU A 11 13.00 -3.78 22.43
N LEU A 12 11.84 -3.33 22.95
CA LEU A 12 10.52 -3.63 22.39
C LEU A 12 10.00 -2.58 21.39
N ILE A 13 10.42 -1.32 21.51
CA ILE A 13 10.01 -0.22 20.60
C ILE A 13 10.36 -0.48 19.12
N PRO A 14 11.56 -0.97 18.73
CA PRO A 14 11.84 -1.24 17.32
C PRO A 14 11.07 -2.46 16.77
N LEU A 15 10.69 -3.43 17.63
CA LEU A 15 9.87 -4.57 17.25
C LEU A 15 8.40 -4.16 16.98
N LEU A 16 7.91 -3.13 17.67
CA LEU A 16 6.60 -2.51 17.46
C LEU A 16 6.56 -1.53 16.27
N LEU A 17 7.72 -1.11 15.75
CA LEU A 17 7.87 -0.16 14.64
C LEU A 17 8.19 -0.84 13.30
N VAL A 18 8.18 -2.17 13.22
CA VAL A 18 8.06 -2.88 11.93
C VAL A 18 6.64 -2.65 11.42
N GLY A 19 6.38 -1.43 10.99
CA GLY A 19 5.12 -1.02 10.45
C GLY A 19 4.85 -1.87 9.21
N CYS A 20 3.75 -2.62 9.25
CA CYS A 20 3.08 -3.11 8.06
C CYS A 20 2.62 -1.89 7.26
N GLY A 21 3.55 -1.26 6.52
CA GLY A 21 3.21 -0.25 5.54
C GLY A 21 2.30 -0.92 4.54
N GLN A 22 1.07 -0.42 4.41
CA GLN A 22 0.11 -0.93 3.44
C GLN A 22 0.70 -0.75 2.05
N GLN A 23 1.36 -1.79 1.55
CA GLN A 23 1.88 -1.85 0.18
C GLN A 23 0.69 -2.02 -0.77
N GLY A 24 0.83 -1.48 -1.97
CA GLY A 24 -0.17 -1.54 -3.03
C GLY A 24 -0.87 -0.23 -3.32
N ALA A 25 -1.68 -0.26 -4.38
CA ALA A 25 -2.58 0.83 -4.76
C ALA A 25 -4.02 0.46 -4.43
N ILE A 26 -4.81 1.46 -4.05
CA ILE A 26 -6.25 1.32 -3.87
C ILE A 26 -6.93 2.05 -5.02
N VAL A 27 -7.71 1.29 -5.80
CA VAL A 27 -8.51 1.82 -6.90
C VAL A 27 -9.96 1.81 -6.47
N THR A 28 -10.61 2.96 -6.55
CA THR A 28 -12.04 3.11 -6.22
C THR A 28 -12.78 3.69 -7.39
N TRP A 29 -13.97 3.16 -7.65
CA TRP A 29 -14.91 3.72 -8.62
C TRP A 29 -16.33 3.57 -8.11
N GLU A 30 -17.23 4.34 -8.70
CA GLU A 30 -18.66 4.26 -8.47
C GLU A 30 -19.40 4.31 -9.80
N THR A 31 -20.57 3.69 -9.83
CA THR A 31 -21.45 3.64 -10.99
C THR A 31 -22.81 4.22 -10.60
N ALA A 32 -23.50 4.82 -11.57
CA ALA A 32 -24.85 5.34 -11.36
C ALA A 32 -25.94 4.29 -11.63
N SER A 33 -25.65 3.35 -12.54
CA SER A 33 -26.53 2.27 -12.98
C SER A 33 -25.66 1.19 -13.62
N GLU A 34 -26.08 -0.05 -13.47
CA GLU A 34 -25.41 -1.28 -13.91
C GLU A 34 -26.42 -2.27 -14.51
N VAL A 35 -27.53 -1.74 -15.01
CA VAL A 35 -28.49 -2.51 -15.80
C VAL A 35 -27.76 -3.10 -16.99
N ASP A 36 -27.91 -4.43 -17.16
CA ASP A 36 -27.22 -5.25 -18.17
C ASP A 36 -25.71 -5.41 -17.97
N THR A 37 -25.13 -4.95 -16.85
CA THR A 37 -23.72 -5.19 -16.52
C THR A 37 -23.54 -6.61 -15.98
N ALA A 38 -22.64 -7.38 -16.59
CA ALA A 38 -22.18 -8.67 -16.07
C ALA A 38 -21.09 -8.51 -15.01
N GLY A 39 -20.32 -7.43 -15.07
CA GLY A 39 -19.30 -7.08 -14.09
C GLY A 39 -18.15 -6.28 -14.69
N PHE A 40 -17.03 -6.23 -13.97
CA PHE A 40 -15.90 -5.37 -14.32
C PHE A 40 -14.56 -6.11 -14.34
N ASN A 41 -13.69 -5.69 -15.25
CA ASN A 41 -12.25 -5.98 -15.18
C ASN A 41 -11.48 -4.70 -14.89
N LEU A 42 -10.33 -4.86 -14.26
CA LEU A 42 -9.40 -3.78 -14.01
C LEU A 42 -8.06 -4.11 -14.67
N TYR A 43 -7.51 -3.12 -15.36
CA TYR A 43 -6.23 -3.21 -16.03
C TYR A 43 -5.26 -2.20 -15.44
N ARG A 44 -3.97 -2.52 -15.47
CA ARG A 44 -2.87 -1.67 -15.05
C ARG A 44 -1.81 -1.55 -16.14
N SER A 45 -1.14 -0.40 -16.20
CA SER A 45 0.04 -0.15 -17.02
C SER A 45 1.01 0.78 -16.30
N GLU A 46 2.29 0.72 -16.63
CA GLU A 46 3.30 1.71 -16.22
C GLU A 46 3.31 2.95 -17.13
N SER A 47 2.57 2.92 -18.24
CA SER A 47 2.46 3.99 -19.26
C SER A 47 0.99 4.28 -19.60
N PRO A 48 0.62 5.53 -19.95
CA PRO A 48 -0.76 5.87 -20.31
C PRO A 48 -1.29 5.13 -21.53
N ASP A 49 -0.39 4.68 -22.42
CA ASP A 49 -0.76 4.02 -23.69
C ASP A 49 -0.66 2.48 -23.61
N GLY A 50 -0.32 1.94 -22.44
CA GLY A 50 -0.05 0.51 -22.25
C GLY A 50 1.44 0.15 -22.37
N PRO A 51 1.78 -1.15 -22.38
CA PRO A 51 0.87 -2.29 -22.44
C PRO A 51 0.01 -2.46 -21.18
N TRP A 52 -1.22 -2.94 -21.37
CA TRP A 52 -2.19 -3.14 -20.29
C TRP A 52 -2.21 -4.59 -19.82
N GLU A 53 -2.04 -4.78 -18.51
CA GLU A 53 -2.17 -6.06 -17.82
C GLU A 53 -3.49 -6.10 -17.06
N LYS A 54 -4.28 -7.18 -17.20
CA LYS A 54 -5.47 -7.39 -16.37
C LYS A 54 -5.02 -7.85 -14.98
N ILE A 55 -5.52 -7.20 -13.92
CA ILE A 55 -5.03 -7.41 -12.55
C ILE A 55 -6.03 -8.09 -11.61
N ASN A 56 -7.27 -8.32 -12.05
CA ASN A 56 -8.26 -9.10 -11.29
C ASN A 56 -8.38 -10.53 -11.84
N ASP A 57 -8.36 -11.55 -10.97
CA ASP A 57 -8.44 -12.95 -11.39
C ASP A 57 -9.82 -13.32 -11.95
N SER A 58 -10.88 -12.93 -11.24
CA SER A 58 -12.27 -13.13 -11.63
C SER A 58 -12.95 -11.81 -11.93
N LEU A 59 -13.99 -11.85 -12.77
CA LEU A 59 -14.84 -10.69 -13.03
C LEU A 59 -15.37 -10.13 -11.70
N ILE A 60 -15.25 -8.82 -11.51
CA ILE A 60 -15.75 -8.14 -10.32
C ILE A 60 -17.27 -8.00 -10.50
N PRO A 61 -18.09 -8.57 -9.60
CA PRO A 61 -19.53 -8.59 -9.80
C PRO A 61 -20.14 -7.18 -9.76
N PRO A 62 -21.25 -6.96 -10.46
CA PRO A 62 -22.03 -5.74 -10.33
C PRO A 62 -22.69 -5.68 -8.95
N SER A 63 -23.30 -4.54 -8.66
CA SER A 63 -24.07 -4.23 -7.48
C SER A 63 -25.28 -5.16 -7.37
N GLU A 64 -25.69 -5.43 -6.13
CA GLU A 64 -26.93 -6.15 -5.85
C GLU A 64 -28.17 -5.37 -6.31
N ASP A 65 -28.06 -4.04 -6.43
CA ASP A 65 -29.09 -3.16 -7.01
C ASP A 65 -28.56 -2.49 -8.28
N PRO A 66 -28.76 -3.12 -9.46
CA PRO A 66 -28.27 -2.59 -10.73
C PRO A 66 -28.85 -1.22 -11.09
N VAL A 67 -30.02 -0.85 -10.56
CA VAL A 67 -30.65 0.45 -10.90
C VAL A 67 -29.95 1.61 -10.18
N ARG A 68 -29.34 1.34 -9.02
CA ARG A 68 -28.63 2.35 -8.21
C ARG A 68 -27.11 2.32 -8.39
N GLY A 69 -26.60 1.31 -9.10
CA GLY A 69 -25.16 1.08 -9.24
C GLY A 69 -24.51 0.69 -7.92
N GLY A 70 -23.18 0.78 -7.89
CA GLY A 70 -22.34 0.30 -6.81
C GLY A 70 -21.15 1.21 -6.52
N LYS A 71 -20.52 0.93 -5.36
CA LYS A 71 -19.25 1.54 -4.96
C LYS A 71 -18.24 0.43 -4.75
N TYR A 72 -17.08 0.58 -5.38
CA TYR A 72 -16.10 -0.49 -5.47
C TYR A 72 -14.76 -0.06 -4.91
N THR A 73 -14.04 -1.03 -4.38
CA THR A 73 -12.66 -0.87 -3.96
C THR A 73 -11.89 -2.11 -4.39
N PHE A 74 -10.82 -1.90 -5.16
CA PHE A 74 -9.89 -2.94 -5.56
C PHE A 74 -8.50 -2.62 -5.03
N ARG A 75 -7.85 -3.62 -4.42
CA ARG A 75 -6.47 -3.48 -3.93
C ARG A 75 -5.52 -4.18 -4.87
N ASP A 76 -4.70 -3.42 -5.56
CA ASP A 76 -3.52 -3.95 -6.25
C ASP A 76 -2.38 -4.07 -5.25
N ALA A 77 -2.24 -5.26 -4.65
CA ALA A 77 -1.19 -5.54 -3.68
C ALA A 77 0.22 -5.62 -4.31
N SER A 78 0.32 -5.76 -5.63
CA SER A 78 1.59 -5.88 -6.35
C SER A 78 2.18 -4.53 -6.75
N ALA A 79 1.40 -3.45 -6.68
CA ALA A 79 1.88 -2.11 -6.98
C ALA A 79 2.96 -1.67 -5.96
N GLU A 80 4.18 -1.49 -6.48
CA GLU A 80 5.31 -1.05 -5.67
C GLU A 80 5.18 0.40 -5.20
N PRO A 81 5.58 0.71 -3.95
CA PRO A 81 5.56 2.06 -3.40
C PRO A 81 6.44 3.06 -4.17
N GLY A 82 6.00 4.32 -4.27
CA GLY A 82 6.74 5.39 -4.95
C GLY A 82 6.74 5.29 -6.48
N LYS A 83 6.00 4.35 -7.08
CA LYS A 83 5.81 4.26 -8.53
C LYS A 83 4.49 4.91 -8.98
N THR A 84 4.49 5.38 -10.23
CA THR A 84 3.29 5.80 -10.96
C THR A 84 2.75 4.61 -11.75
N TYR A 85 1.45 4.37 -11.65
CA TYR A 85 0.72 3.43 -12.47
C TYR A 85 -0.50 4.10 -13.09
N TYR A 86 -0.97 3.53 -14.19
CA TYR A 86 -2.22 3.87 -14.85
C TYR A 86 -3.20 2.71 -14.69
N TYR A 87 -4.45 3.00 -14.37
CA TYR A 87 -5.50 2.00 -14.21
C TYR A 87 -6.65 2.27 -15.16
N GLN A 88 -7.19 1.22 -15.77
CA GLN A 88 -8.29 1.30 -16.71
C GLN A 88 -9.39 0.32 -16.31
N LEU A 89 -10.61 0.84 -16.16
CA LEU A 89 -11.80 0.05 -15.91
C LEU A 89 -12.38 -0.44 -17.23
N GLU A 90 -12.76 -1.71 -17.27
CA GLU A 90 -13.54 -2.33 -18.34
C GLU A 90 -14.86 -2.82 -17.74
N GLU A 91 -15.96 -2.37 -18.31
CA GLU A 91 -17.28 -2.94 -18.07
C GLU A 91 -17.53 -4.07 -19.08
N VAL A 92 -18.09 -5.17 -18.58
CA VAL A 92 -18.55 -6.30 -19.37
C VAL A 92 -20.07 -6.36 -19.23
N GLU A 93 -20.80 -6.32 -20.34
CA GLU A 93 -22.25 -6.47 -20.37
C GLU A 93 -22.65 -7.96 -20.39
N LEU A 94 -23.88 -8.28 -19.98
CA LEU A 94 -24.48 -9.62 -20.09
C LEU A 94 -24.54 -10.13 -21.54
N SER A 95 -24.52 -9.22 -22.52
CA SER A 95 -24.41 -9.50 -23.94
C SER A 95 -23.02 -9.99 -24.38
N GLY A 96 -22.00 -9.82 -23.52
CA GLY A 96 -20.59 -10.06 -23.83
C GLY A 96 -19.88 -8.86 -24.46
N LYS A 97 -20.57 -7.76 -24.74
CA LYS A 97 -19.95 -6.50 -25.18
C LYS A 97 -19.13 -5.91 -24.04
N THR A 98 -17.99 -5.31 -24.38
CA THR A 98 -17.12 -4.64 -23.41
C THR A 98 -16.91 -3.17 -23.75
N THR A 99 -16.78 -2.35 -22.71
CA THR A 99 -16.48 -0.93 -22.81
C THR A 99 -15.33 -0.60 -21.88
N ARG A 100 -14.24 -0.02 -22.40
CA ARG A 100 -13.11 0.46 -21.60
C ARG A 100 -13.19 1.97 -21.42
N PHE A 101 -13.02 2.41 -20.18
CA PHE A 101 -13.02 3.83 -19.82
C PHE A 101 -11.62 4.44 -19.93
N PRO A 102 -11.48 5.77 -19.99
CA PRO A 102 -10.17 6.41 -19.97
C PRO A 102 -9.37 6.03 -18.72
N PRO A 103 -8.03 5.93 -18.83
CA PRO A 103 -7.21 5.53 -17.70
C PRO A 103 -7.07 6.65 -16.67
N ILE A 104 -6.94 6.25 -15.40
CA ILE A 104 -6.61 7.14 -14.29
C ILE A 104 -5.15 6.94 -13.88
N ARG A 105 -4.46 8.04 -13.56
CA ARG A 105 -3.08 8.02 -13.06
C ARG A 105 -3.10 7.95 -11.54
N LEU A 106 -2.40 6.99 -10.96
CA LEU A 106 -2.24 6.84 -9.51
C LEU A 106 -0.76 6.77 -9.14
N GLU A 107 -0.36 7.59 -8.17
CA GLU A 107 0.96 7.54 -7.55
C GLU A 107 0.83 6.78 -6.23
N THR A 108 1.60 5.71 -6.08
CA THR A 108 1.62 4.95 -4.83
C THR A 108 2.39 5.75 -3.78
N SER A 109 1.87 5.78 -2.55
CA SER A 109 2.62 6.40 -1.44
C SER A 109 3.96 5.71 -1.31
N THR A 110 5.01 6.48 -1.03
CA THR A 110 6.27 5.90 -0.60
C THR A 110 6.02 5.13 0.69
N ALA A 111 6.40 3.85 0.71
CA ALA A 111 6.50 3.12 1.96
C ALA A 111 7.61 3.81 2.75
N PHE A 112 7.43 3.97 4.06
CA PHE A 112 8.55 4.30 4.92
C PHE A 112 9.66 3.30 4.59
N PRO A 113 10.89 3.75 4.26
CA PRO A 113 11.96 2.82 3.99
C PRO A 113 12.06 1.92 5.21
N SER A 114 11.97 0.60 5.02
CA SER A 114 12.32 -0.33 6.09
C SER A 114 13.77 -0.03 6.42
N TRP A 115 14.00 0.65 7.55
CA TRP A 115 15.32 1.18 7.88
C TRP A 115 16.31 0.02 7.82
N PRO A 116 17.40 0.11 7.03
CA PRO A 116 18.39 -0.96 6.98
C PRO A 116 18.91 -1.25 8.40
N TRP A 117 19.18 -2.51 8.71
CA TRP A 117 19.62 -2.93 10.05
C TRP A 117 20.86 -2.16 10.56
N TRP A 118 21.70 -1.66 9.66
CA TRP A 118 22.85 -0.82 10.01
C TRP A 118 22.44 0.54 10.60
N VAL A 119 21.29 1.12 10.21
CA VAL A 119 20.80 2.38 10.78
C VAL A 119 20.34 2.18 12.22
N ALA A 120 19.70 1.04 12.52
CA ALA A 120 19.41 0.64 13.91
C ALA A 120 20.71 0.42 14.71
N GLY A 121 21.74 -0.16 14.07
CA GLY A 121 23.08 -0.32 14.65
C GLY A 121 23.77 1.01 15.01
N VAL A 122 23.65 2.03 14.15
CA VAL A 122 24.23 3.38 14.39
C VAL A 122 23.57 4.07 15.58
N ILE A 123 22.24 3.98 15.72
CA ILE A 123 21.50 4.56 16.84
C ILE A 123 21.91 3.89 18.17
N LEU A 124 22.09 2.56 18.17
CA LEU A 124 22.57 1.82 19.33
C LEU A 124 24.02 2.17 19.70
N ALA A 125 24.90 2.37 18.72
CA ALA A 125 26.30 2.74 18.95
C ALA A 125 26.43 4.14 19.57
N ILE A 126 25.66 5.11 19.08
CA ILE A 126 25.65 6.48 19.62
C ILE A 126 25.10 6.49 21.06
N GLY A 127 24.01 5.75 21.30
CA GLY A 127 23.44 5.59 22.64
C GLY A 127 24.41 4.92 23.62
N ALA A 128 25.06 3.83 23.20
CA ALA A 128 26.03 3.09 24.03
C ALA A 128 27.29 3.90 24.33
N GLY A 129 27.78 4.70 23.38
CA GLY A 129 28.93 5.59 23.59
C GLY A 129 28.66 6.66 24.65
N TRP A 130 27.47 7.27 24.62
CA TRP A 130 27.05 8.24 25.63
C TRP A 130 26.86 7.58 27.01
N LEU A 131 26.32 6.35 27.04
CA LEU A 131 26.04 5.59 28.25
C LEU A 131 27.33 5.05 28.91
N LEU A 132 28.27 4.52 28.14
CA LEU A 132 29.59 4.09 28.64
C LEU A 132 30.42 5.29 29.11
N GLY A 133 30.43 6.39 28.36
CA GLY A 133 31.09 7.63 28.79
C GLY A 133 30.55 8.17 30.12
N SER A 134 29.25 8.01 30.37
CA SER A 134 28.64 8.42 31.65
C SER A 134 29.06 7.53 32.83
N LEU A 135 29.43 6.27 32.60
CA LEU A 135 29.90 5.34 33.63
C LEU A 135 31.35 5.60 34.05
N PHE A 136 32.18 6.11 33.13
CA PHE A 136 33.59 6.43 33.42
C PHE A 136 33.82 7.87 33.94
N ARG A 137 32.79 8.73 33.93
CA ARG A 137 32.88 10.14 34.35
C ARG A 137 32.82 10.39 35.87
N LYS A 138 33.09 9.38 36.71
CA LYS A 138 33.26 9.57 38.17
C LYS A 138 34.57 8.98 38.67
N LYS A 139 35.66 9.73 38.48
CA LYS A 139 36.79 9.76 39.42
C LYS A 139 37.67 11.00 39.21
N SER A 140 37.21 12.14 39.74
CA SER A 140 38.06 13.23 40.25
C SER A 140 37.28 13.97 41.33
#